data_AF-A0A4Q3EGV4-F1
#
_entry.id   AF-A0A4Q3EGV4-F1
#
_cell.length_a   1.000
_cell.length_b   1.000
_cell.length_c   1.000
_cell.angle_alpha   90.00
_cell.angle_beta   90.00
_cell.angle_gamma   90.00
#
_symmetry.space_group_name_H-M   'P 1'
#
loop_
_entity.id
_entity.type
_entity.pdbx_description
1 polymer ?
#
loop_
_entity_poly.entity_id
_entity_poly.type
_entity_poly.pdbx_seq_one_letter_code
_entity_poly.pdbx_strand_id
1 'polypeptide(L)' 'MDIIVGFVESPSTVFVNGGKGRDFTSVSFGDSLGTVYGLAVRDFNKDGIPDIAAGRSDAPSVLYFGRIASEKQK' A
#
# COMPACT_ATOMS: atom_id res chain seq x y z
N MET A 1 -3.80 -12.95 5.86
CA MET A 1 -2.73 -12.04 6.31
C MET A 1 -2.04 -11.54 5.08
N ASP A 2 -2.07 -10.23 4.88
CA ASP A 2 -1.44 -9.55 3.75
C ASP A 2 -0.10 -8.95 4.19
N ILE A 3 0.72 -8.51 3.22
CA ILE A 3 2.06 -7.98 3.48
C ILE A 3 2.20 -6.63 2.76
N ILE A 4 2.82 -5.66 3.40
CA ILE A 4 3.19 -4.38 2.79
C ILE A 4 4.71 -4.23 2.91
N VAL A 5 5.34 -3.88 1.79
CA VAL A 5 6.79 -3.66 1.71
C VAL A 5 7.05 -2.25 1.23
N GLY A 6 7.79 -1.48 2.04
CA GLY A 6 8.37 -0.20 1.64
C GLY A 6 9.72 -0.41 0.94
N PHE A 7 10.04 0.47 -0.01
CA PHE A 7 11.31 0.42 -0.75
C PHE A 7 12.07 1.74 -0.66
N VAL A 8 13.34 1.67 -1.06
CA VAL A 8 14.21 2.82 -1.38
C VAL A 8 13.96 3.19 -2.84
N GLU A 9 13.55 4.44 -3.10
CA GLU A 9 13.47 5.04 -4.45
C GLU A 9 12.72 4.18 -5.49
N SER A 10 11.70 3.44 -5.03
CA SER A 10 10.93 2.50 -5.85
C SER A 10 9.50 2.40 -5.29
N PRO A 11 8.49 2.04 -6.11
CA PRO A 11 7.13 1.88 -5.62
C PRO A 11 7.06 0.84 -4.49
N SER A 12 6.33 1.18 -3.43
CA SER A 12 5.97 0.22 -2.39
C SER A 12 5.00 -0.83 -2.95
N THR A 13 4.94 -2.00 -2.32
CA THR A 13 4.09 -3.09 -2.82
C THR A 13 3.25 -3.69 -1.70
N VAL A 14 1.96 -3.90 -1.98
CA VAL A 14 1.07 -4.73 -1.17
C VAL A 14 1.00 -6.11 -1.81
N PHE A 15 1.22 -7.15 -1.03
CA PHE A 15 0.98 -8.54 -1.39
C PHE A 15 -0.31 -9.00 -0.70
N VAL A 16 -1.36 -9.17 -1.49
CA VAL A 16 -2.68 -9.61 -1.03
C VAL A 16 -2.74 -11.13 -1.07
N ASN A 17 -3.01 -11.75 0.07
CA ASN A 17 -3.04 -13.19 0.25
C ASN A 17 -4.37 -13.79 -0.22
N GLY A 18 -4.31 -14.82 -1.05
CA GLY A 18 -5.48 -15.59 -1.51
C GLY A 18 -6.16 -16.45 -0.44
N GLY A 19 -5.95 -16.18 0.85
CA GLY A 19 -6.57 -16.84 1.99
C GLY A 19 -5.84 -18.08 2.53
N LYS A 20 -4.92 -18.69 1.77
CA LYS A 20 -4.17 -19.89 2.19
C LYS A 20 -2.70 -19.63 2.54
N GLY A 21 -2.22 -18.39 2.41
CA GLY A 21 -0.83 -18.02 2.73
C GLY A 21 0.22 -18.54 1.76
N ARG A 22 -0.19 -19.06 0.59
CA ARG A 22 0.73 -19.61 -0.42
C ARG A 22 0.73 -18.81 -1.72
N ASP A 23 -0.38 -18.14 -2.00
CA ASP A 23 -0.58 -17.37 -3.23
C ASP A 23 -0.82 -15.92 -2.87
N PHE A 24 -0.06 -15.02 -3.50
CA PHE A 24 -0.16 -13.59 -3.30
C PHE A 24 -0.30 -12.85 -4.63
N THR A 25 -1.21 -11.89 -4.68
CA THR A 25 -1.28 -10.91 -5.78
C THR A 25 -0.58 -9.62 -5.34
N SER A 26 0.38 -9.14 -6.13
CA SER A 26 1.10 -7.91 -5.84
C SER A 26 0.43 -6.70 -6.47
N VAL A 27 0.30 -5.62 -5.70
CA VAL A 27 -0.15 -4.30 -6.16
C VAL A 27 0.90 -3.27 -5.77
N SER A 28 1.54 -2.66 -6.77
CA SER A 28 2.49 -1.56 -6.54
C SER A 28 1.76 -0.24 -6.34
N PHE A 29 2.29 0.61 -5.47
CA PHE A 29 1.77 1.94 -5.16
C PHE A 29 2.90 2.92 -4.82
N GLY A 30 2.61 4.21 -4.88
CA GLY A 30 3.58 5.28 -4.64
C GLY A 30 4.19 5.84 -5.93
N ASP A 31 5.08 6.82 -5.74
CA ASP A 31 5.67 7.67 -6.78
C ASP A 31 7.17 7.37 -7.02
N SER A 32 7.74 6.38 -6.32
CA SER A 32 9.18 6.05 -6.31
C SER A 32 10.08 7.15 -5.75
N LEU A 33 9.53 8.16 -5.05
CA LEU A 33 10.30 9.23 -4.45
C LEU A 33 10.64 8.93 -3.00
N GLY A 34 11.90 9.16 -2.65
CA GLY A 34 12.41 9.00 -1.29
C GLY A 34 12.51 7.55 -0.83
N THR A 35 12.79 7.37 0.46
CA THR A 35 12.92 6.05 1.09
C THR A 35 11.86 5.85 2.16
N VAL A 36 11.14 4.73 2.13
CA VAL A 36 10.14 4.40 3.16
C VAL A 36 10.81 3.72 4.36
N TYR A 37 10.70 4.33 5.54
CA TYR A 37 11.20 3.78 6.81
C TYR A 37 10.10 3.33 7.78
N GLY A 38 8.90 3.91 7.64
CA GLY A 38 7.79 3.65 8.53
C GLY A 38 6.51 3.45 7.73
N LEU A 39 5.71 2.47 8.15
CA LEU A 39 4.40 2.19 7.60
C LEU A 39 3.39 2.09 8.74
N ALA A 40 2.21 2.67 8.54
CA ALA A 40 1.05 2.45 9.37
C ALA A 40 -0.17 2.19 8.49
N VAL A 41 -1.04 1.28 8.93
CA VAL A 41 -2.26 0.90 8.23
C VAL A 41 -3.45 1.20 9.12
N ARG A 42 -4.39 1.98 8.61
CA ARG A 42 -5.65 2.30 9.28
C ARG A 42 -6.61 2.91 8.25
N ASP A 43 -7.90 2.74 8.47
CA ASP A 43 -8.91 3.59 7.83
C ASP A 43 -8.84 5.01 8.45
N PHE A 44 -8.08 5.91 7.81
CA PHE A 44 -7.85 7.27 8.31
C PHE A 44 -8.96 8.23 7.89
N ASN A 45 -9.56 8.02 6.71
CA ASN A 45 -10.66 8.85 6.19
C ASN A 45 -12.07 8.38 6.63
N LYS A 46 -12.18 7.22 7.28
CA LYS A 46 -13.42 6.59 7.77
C LYS A 46 -14.36 6.10 6.66
N ASP A 47 -13.81 5.64 5.53
CA ASP A 47 -14.61 5.08 4.43
C ASP A 47 -14.80 3.55 4.53
N GLY A 48 -14.24 2.92 5.56
CA GLY A 48 -14.31 1.47 5.77
C GLY A 48 -13.24 0.69 5.01
N ILE A 49 -12.34 1.36 4.28
CA ILE A 49 -11.23 0.77 3.53
C ILE A 49 -9.91 1.13 4.24
N PRO A 50 -9.01 0.17 4.49
CA PRO A 50 -7.71 0.49 5.06
C PRO A 50 -6.85 1.36 4.13
N ASP A 51 -6.30 2.43 4.67
CA ASP A 51 -5.33 3.31 4.03
C ASP A 51 -3.90 3.01 4.51
N ILE A 52 -2.91 3.57 3.82
CA ILE A 52 -1.49 3.39 4.13
C ILE A 52 -0.83 4.75 4.34
N ALA A 53 -0.28 4.99 5.54
CA ALA A 53 0.62 6.10 5.81
C ALA A 53 2.07 5.65 5.66
N ALA A 54 2.85 6.37 4.85
CA ALA A 54 4.26 6.12 4.61
C ALA A 54 5.12 7.28 5.11
N GLY A 55 5.99 6.99 6.09
CA GLY A 55 7.03 7.89 6.56
C GLY A 55 8.26 7.77 5.68
N ARG A 56 8.65 8.88 5.04
CA ARG A 56 9.72 8.90 4.03
C ARG A 56 10.87 9.84 4.40
N SER A 57 12.09 9.52 3.97
CA SER A 57 13.17 10.52 3.79
C SER A 57 13.21 10.99 2.34
N ASP A 58 13.79 12.17 2.10
CA ASP A 58 14.09 12.72 0.78
C ASP A 58 12.87 12.93 -0.13
N ALA A 59 11.67 12.76 0.43
CA ALA A 59 10.37 13.10 -0.12
C ALA A 59 9.40 13.37 1.05
N PRO A 60 8.33 14.16 0.85
CA PRO A 60 7.30 14.34 1.89
C PRO A 60 6.69 13.01 2.32
N SER A 61 6.39 12.81 3.61
CA SER A 61 5.55 11.67 4.02
C SER A 61 4.17 11.74 3.35
N VAL A 62 3.57 10.59 3.02
CA VAL A 62 2.32 10.53 2.24
C VAL A 62 1.32 9.56 2.87
N LEU A 63 0.04 9.92 2.75
CA LEU A 63 -1.10 9.05 3.03
C LEU A 63 -1.73 8.60 1.70
N TYR A 64 -1.79 7.30 1.47
CA TYR A 64 -2.42 6.68 0.30
C TYR A 64 -3.79 6.14 0.70
N PHE A 65 -4.85 6.67 0.10
CA PHE A 65 -6.21 6.20 0.35
C PHE A 65 -6.49 4.88 -0.36
N GLY A 66 -7.04 3.93 0.39
CA GLY A 66 -7.53 2.67 -0.13
C GLY A 66 -8.71 2.88 -1.07
N ARG A 67 -8.92 1.94 -1.99
CA ARG A 67 -10.13 1.89 -2.81
C ARG A 67 -10.48 0.46 -3.18
N ILE A 68 -11.78 0.18 -3.28
CA ILE A 68 -12.24 -1.06 -3.89
C ILE A 68 -11.99 -0.93 -5.40
N ALA A 69 -11.26 -1.88 -5.97
CA ALA A 69 -11.14 -1.97 -7.41
C ALA A 69 -12.55 -2.23 -7.97
N SER A 70 -13.07 -1.29 -8.77
CA SER A 70 -14.29 -1.56 -9.53
C SER A 70 -14.02 -2.75 -10.45
N GLU A 71 -14.95 -3.71 -10.50
CA GLU A 71 -14.90 -4.74 -11.53
C GLU A 71 -14.72 -4.07 -12.89
N LYS A 72 -13.67 -4.44 -13.63
CA LYS A 72 -13.58 -4.05 -15.03
C LYS A 72 -14.80 -4.67 -15.71
N GLN A 73 -15.77 -3.84 -16.08
CA GLN A 73 -16.81 -4.26 -17.01
C GLN A 73 -16.11 -4.82 -18.25
N LYS A 74 -16.36 -6.11 -18.51
CA LYS A 74 -15.86 -6.82 -19.67
C LYS A 74 -16.74 -6.53 -20.87
#